data_AF-A0A7V9P7H5-F1
#
_entry.id   AF-A0A7V9P7H5-F1
#
_cell.length_a   1.000
_cell.length_b   1.000
_cell.length_c   1.000
_cell.angle_alpha   90.00
_cell.angle_beta   90.00
_cell.angle_gamma   90.00
#
_symmetry.space_group_name_H-M   'P 1'
#
loop_
_entity.id
_entity.type
_entity.pdbx_description
1 polymer ?
#
loop_
_entity_poly.entity_id
_entity_poly.type
_entity_poly.pdbx_seq_one_letter_code
_entity_poly.pdbx_strand_id
1 'polypeptide(L)'
;MKPAAEKGIRAIAVYEAVKGLIGLLAGFGLLSLVNRDITDFAEDLIGFLHLNSEGRLANRIVETVVKLNPANIKIFFAIALVYATKQFVEAYGLWRLRPWAEWIAILSGVIYIP
;
A
#
# COMPACT_ATOMS: atom_id res chain seq x y z
N MET A 1 25.30 -7.66 -18.02
CA MET A 1 24.67 -8.68 -17.15
C MET A 1 24.12 -9.80 -18.03
N LYS A 2 23.86 -11.00 -17.50
CA LYS A 2 23.21 -12.08 -18.27
C LYS A 2 21.76 -11.64 -18.60
N PRO A 3 21.22 -11.89 -19.80
CA PRO A 3 19.87 -11.44 -20.20
C PRO A 3 18.75 -12.00 -19.29
N ALA A 4 18.98 -13.14 -18.64
CA ALA A 4 18.06 -13.70 -17.64
C ALA A 4 18.01 -12.86 -16.34
N ALA A 5 19.14 -12.30 -15.90
CA ALA A 5 19.20 -11.47 -14.70
C ALA A 5 18.46 -10.13 -14.91
N GLU A 6 18.56 -9.54 -16.10
CA GLU A 6 17.85 -8.31 -16.45
C GLU A 6 16.33 -8.49 -16.44
N LYS A 7 15.83 -9.64 -16.92
CA LYS A 7 14.40 -9.98 -16.83
C LYS A 7 13.94 -10.14 -15.38
N GLY A 8 14.76 -10.76 -14.52
CA GLY A 8 14.47 -10.91 -13.10
C GLY A 8 14.38 -9.57 -12.37
N ILE A 9 15.34 -8.67 -12.61
CA ILE A 9 15.34 -7.32 -11.99
C ILE A 9 14.11 -6.51 -12.42
N ARG A 10 13.70 -6.58 -13.69
CA ARG A 10 12.47 -5.91 -14.16
C ARG A 10 11.20 -6.49 -13.54
N ALA A 11 11.14 -7.80 -13.29
CA ALA A 11 10.00 -8.40 -12.61
C ALA A 11 9.88 -7.89 -11.16
N ILE A 12 11.01 -7.78 -10.46
CA ILE A 12 11.06 -7.20 -9.11
C ILE A 12 10.64 -5.72 -9.14
N ALA A 13 11.11 -4.95 -10.12
CA ALA A 13 10.71 -3.55 -10.28
C ALA A 13 9.19 -3.38 -10.43
N VAL A 14 8.54 -4.23 -11.24
CA VAL A 14 7.08 -4.23 -11.38
C VAL A 14 6.39 -4.62 -10.08
N TYR A 15 6.91 -5.62 -9.38
CA TYR A 15 6.37 -6.08 -8.10
C TYR A 15 6.40 -4.97 -7.02
N GLU A 16 7.52 -4.24 -6.88
CA GLU A 16 7.62 -3.08 -5.98
C GLU A 16 6.69 -1.94 -6.43
N ALA A 17 6.61 -1.64 -7.74
CA ALA A 17 5.70 -0.61 -8.24
C ALA A 17 4.22 -0.93 -7.91
N VAL A 18 3.81 -2.19 -8.04
CA VAL A 18 2.45 -2.64 -7.71
C VAL A 18 2.18 -2.49 -6.21
N LYS A 19 3.13 -2.86 -5.35
CA LYS A 19 2.98 -2.64 -3.90
C LYS A 19 2.84 -1.16 -3.55
N GLY A 20 3.68 -0.30 -4.13
CA GLY A 20 3.59 1.14 -3.98
C GLY A 20 2.22 1.68 -4.41
N LEU A 21 1.68 1.18 -5.53
CA LEU A 21 0.35 1.55 -6.03
C LEU A 21 -0.77 1.11 -5.08
N ILE A 22 -0.72 -0.12 -4.55
CA ILE A 22 -1.68 -0.60 -3.55
C ILE A 22 -1.65 0.29 -2.30
N GLY A 23 -0.45 0.66 -1.84
CA GLY A 23 -0.28 1.59 -0.72
C GLY A 23 -0.89 2.97 -0.98
N LEU A 24 -0.71 3.53 -2.18
CA LEU A 24 -1.36 4.77 -2.58
C LEU A 24 -2.87 4.66 -2.60
N LEU A 25 -3.41 3.61 -3.24
CA LEU A 25 -4.87 3.41 -3.32
C LEU A 25 -5.48 3.27 -1.93
N ALA A 26 -4.82 2.54 -1.03
CA ALA A 26 -5.24 2.45 0.37
C ALA A 26 -5.19 3.82 1.07
N GLY A 27 -4.12 4.59 0.87
CA GLY A 27 -4.00 5.95 1.38
C GLY A 27 -5.10 6.89 0.88
N PHE A 28 -5.35 6.92 -0.43
CA PHE A 28 -6.42 7.72 -1.02
C PHE A 28 -7.81 7.27 -0.57
N GLY A 29 -8.02 5.95 -0.43
CA GLY A 29 -9.21 5.38 0.17
C GLY A 29 -9.43 5.92 1.57
N LEU A 30 -8.42 5.87 2.44
CA LEU A 30 -8.46 6.46 3.77
C LEU A 30 -8.73 7.97 3.73
N LEU A 31 -8.05 8.72 2.87
CA LEU A 31 -8.24 10.17 2.76
C LEU A 31 -9.65 10.55 2.34
N SER A 32 -10.31 9.73 1.49
CA SER A 32 -11.70 9.94 1.11
C SER A 32 -12.69 9.86 2.29
N LEU A 33 -12.29 9.20 3.39
CA LEU A 33 -13.06 9.08 4.63
C LEU A 33 -12.99 10.31 5.52
N VAL A 34 -12.09 11.26 5.25
CA VAL A 34 -11.92 12.45 6.11
C VAL A 34 -13.17 13.33 6.12
N ASN A 35 -13.92 13.37 5.01
CA ASN A 35 -15.08 14.24 4.83
C ASN A 35 -16.40 13.47 4.65
N ARG A 36 -16.36 12.13 4.61
CA ARG A 36 -17.53 11.27 4.43
C ARG A 36 -17.92 10.68 5.78
N ASP A 37 -19.22 10.42 5.98
CA ASP A 37 -19.66 9.64 7.12
C ASP A 37 -19.00 8.26 7.07
N ILE A 38 -18.20 7.99 8.09
CA ILE A 38 -17.29 6.85 8.15
C ILE A 38 -18.08 5.52 8.21
N THR A 39 -19.30 5.58 8.76
CA THR A 39 -20.26 4.47 8.81
C THR A 39 -20.78 4.09 7.43
N ASP A 40 -21.16 5.07 6.60
CA ASP A 40 -21.66 4.81 5.23
C ASP A 40 -20.61 4.12 4.36
N PHE A 41 -19.34 4.48 4.53
CA PHE A 41 -18.25 3.80 3.83
C PHE A 41 -18.06 2.35 4.29
N ALA A 42 -18.21 2.09 5.59
CA ALA A 42 -18.12 0.73 6.11
C ALA A 42 -19.23 -0.15 5.55
N GLU A 43 -20.46 0.38 5.43
CA GLU A 43 -21.58 -0.32 4.81
C GLU A 43 -21.36 -0.58 3.31
N ASP A 44 -20.89 0.42 2.55
CA ASP A 44 -20.51 0.27 1.14
C ASP A 44 -19.45 -0.83 0.96
N LEU A 45 -18.45 -0.87 1.85
CA LEU A 45 -17.36 -1.84 1.80
C LEU A 45 -17.84 -3.26 2.15
N ILE A 46 -18.71 -3.40 3.15
CA ILE A 46 -19.36 -4.66 3.52
C ILE A 46 -20.19 -5.18 2.34
N GLY A 47 -20.95 -4.30 1.69
CA GLY A 47 -21.74 -4.61 0.50
C GLY A 47 -20.87 -5.03 -0.69
N PHE A 48 -19.81 -4.28 -0.99
CA PHE A 48 -18.89 -4.59 -2.09
C PHE A 48 -18.18 -5.94 -1.91
N LEU A 49 -17.75 -6.23 -0.67
CA LEU A 49 -17.09 -7.49 -0.34
C LEU A 49 -18.08 -8.66 -0.15
N HIS A 50 -19.39 -8.42 -0.34
CA HIS A 50 -20.47 -9.38 -0.07
C HIS A 50 -20.32 -10.04 1.32
N LEU A 51 -19.81 -9.28 2.29
CA LEU A 51 -19.69 -9.75 3.64
C LEU A 51 -21.09 -9.83 4.25
N ASN A 52 -21.34 -10.88 5.03
CA ASN A 52 -22.57 -10.94 5.79
C ASN A 52 -22.60 -9.74 6.77
N SER A 53 -23.56 -8.84 6.58
CA SER A 53 -23.72 -7.63 7.38
C SER A 53 -23.97 -7.94 8.87
N GLU A 54 -24.50 -9.12 9.19
CA GLU A 54 -24.68 -9.61 10.58
C GLU A 54 -23.48 -10.44 11.07
N GLY A 55 -22.44 -10.58 10.25
CA GLY A 55 -21.25 -11.34 10.58
C GLY A 55 -20.34 -10.59 11.55
N ARG A 56 -19.64 -11.35 12.42
CA ARG A 56 -18.60 -10.82 13.32
C ARG A 56 -17.51 -10.02 12.62
N LEU A 57 -17.31 -10.22 11.32
CA LEU A 57 -16.32 -9.52 10.51
C LEU A 57 -16.81 -8.12 10.12
N ALA A 58 -18.07 -7.99 9.72
CA ALA A 58 -18.72 -6.70 9.43
C ALA A 58 -18.74 -5.79 10.68
N ASN A 59 -19.16 -6.32 11.84
CA ASN A 59 -19.13 -5.56 13.09
C ASN A 59 -17.72 -5.11 13.48
N ARG A 60 -16.71 -5.96 13.30
CA ARG A 60 -15.32 -5.55 13.56
C ARG A 60 -14.85 -4.45 12.62
N ILE A 61 -15.26 -4.47 11.35
CA ILE A 61 -14.95 -3.40 10.39
C ILE A 61 -15.56 -2.09 10.88
N VAL A 62 -16.88 -2.08 11.16
CA VAL A 62 -17.59 -0.88 11.64
C VAL A 62 -16.95 -0.35 12.93
N GLU A 63 -16.72 -1.19 13.95
CA GLU A 63 -16.08 -0.76 15.21
C GLU A 63 -14.67 -0.20 15.02
N THR A 64 -13.90 -0.75 14.10
CA THR A 64 -12.54 -0.28 13.81
C THR A 64 -12.58 1.07 13.11
N VAL A 65 -13.51 1.21 12.18
CA VAL A 65 -13.65 2.36 11.29
C VAL A 65 -14.21 3.56 12.07
N VAL A 66 -15.17 3.35 12.99
CA VAL A 66 -15.68 4.38 13.92
C VAL A 66 -14.60 4.96 14.85
N LYS A 67 -13.54 4.20 15.15
CA LYS A 67 -12.42 4.67 15.99
C LYS A 67 -11.40 5.52 15.21
N LEU A 68 -11.55 5.68 13.89
CA LEU A 68 -10.63 6.47 13.07
C LEU A 68 -10.90 7.97 13.22
N ASN A 69 -9.97 8.66 13.88
CA ASN A 69 -9.99 10.13 13.97
C ASN A 69 -9.48 10.76 12.66
N PRO A 70 -10.12 11.81 12.12
CA PRO A 70 -9.66 12.55 10.93
C PRO A 70 -8.19 13.00 10.97
N ALA A 71 -7.66 13.34 12.15
CA ALA A 71 -6.25 13.70 12.30
C ALA A 71 -5.32 12.51 12.01
N ASN A 72 -5.68 11.32 12.50
CA ASN A 72 -4.92 10.10 12.28
C ASN A 72 -4.99 9.65 10.82
N ILE A 73 -6.16 9.82 10.16
CA ILE A 73 -6.33 9.51 8.74
C ILE A 73 -5.34 10.29 7.87
N LYS A 74 -5.19 11.61 8.12
CA LYS A 74 -4.21 12.43 7.39
C LYS A 74 -2.77 11.98 7.63
N ILE A 75 -2.43 11.58 8.85
CA ILE A 75 -1.11 11.03 9.18
C ILE A 75 -0.86 9.71 8.45
N PHE A 76 -1.81 8.77 8.48
CA PHE A 76 -1.70 7.51 7.74
C PHE A 76 -1.56 7.72 6.24
N PHE A 77 -2.30 8.67 5.67
CA PHE A 77 -2.15 9.05 4.27
C PHE A 77 -0.74 9.58 3.97
N ALA A 78 -0.21 10.48 4.81
CA ALA A 78 1.14 11.02 4.63
C ALA A 78 2.21 9.92 4.70
N ILE A 79 2.09 8.98 5.65
CA ILE A 79 2.98 7.82 5.77
C ILE A 79 2.89 6.94 4.52
N ALA A 80 1.67 6.64 4.06
CA ALA A 80 1.45 5.85 2.85
C ALA A 80 2.06 6.53 1.60
N LEU A 81 1.94 7.86 1.49
CA LEU A 81 2.51 8.65 0.39
C LEU A 81 4.04 8.59 0.39
N VAL A 82 4.68 8.77 1.55
CA VAL A 82 6.13 8.67 1.70
C VAL A 82 6.61 7.26 1.34
N TYR A 83 5.95 6.24 1.87
CA TYR A 83 6.29 4.84 1.61
C TYR A 83 6.13 4.47 0.13
N ALA A 84 5.02 4.86 -0.50
CA ALA A 84 4.80 4.62 -1.91
C ALA A 84 5.81 5.35 -2.79
N THR A 85 6.14 6.61 -2.46
CA THR A 85 7.17 7.38 -3.18
C THR A 85 8.51 6.64 -3.14
N LYS A 86 8.92 6.15 -1.96
CA LYS A 86 10.13 5.32 -1.82
C LYS A 86 10.08 4.08 -2.71
N GLN A 87 8.95 3.36 -2.74
CA GLN A 87 8.81 2.16 -3.58
C GLN A 87 8.86 2.47 -5.09
N PHE A 88 8.24 3.57 -5.54
CA PHE A 88 8.33 3.97 -6.95
C PHE A 88 9.74 4.41 -7.35
N VAL A 89 10.46 5.08 -6.45
CA VAL A 89 11.87 5.45 -6.65
C VAL A 89 12.74 4.20 -6.82
N GLU A 90 12.55 3.19 -5.97
CA GLU A 90 13.24 1.89 -6.05
C GLU A 90 12.89 1.15 -7.34
N ALA A 91 11.60 1.02 -7.67
CA ALA A 91 11.12 0.39 -8.90
C ALA A 91 11.68 1.07 -10.16
N TYR A 92 11.68 2.40 -10.20
CA TYR A 92 12.23 3.16 -11.32
C TYR A 92 13.74 2.93 -11.48
N GLY A 93 14.46 2.91 -10.36
CA GLY A 93 15.89 2.65 -10.34
C GLY A 93 16.24 1.23 -10.83
N LEU A 94 15.50 0.21 -10.38
CA LEU A 94 15.65 -1.17 -10.82
C LEU A 94 15.30 -1.33 -12.31
N TRP A 95 14.22 -0.69 -12.78
CA TRP A 95 13.83 -0.70 -14.18
C TRP A 95 14.90 -0.13 -15.11
N ARG A 96 15.61 0.90 -14.65
CA ARG A 96 16.73 1.55 -15.35
C ARG A 96 18.09 0.88 -15.08
N LEU A 97 18.15 -0.24 -14.35
CA LEU A 97 19.38 -0.94 -13.95
C LEU A 97 20.40 0.03 -13.31
N ARG A 98 19.93 0.97 -12.49
CA ARG A 98 20.80 1.96 -11.84
C ARG A 98 21.45 1.35 -10.59
N PRO A 99 22.77 1.53 -10.38
CA PRO A 99 23.48 0.93 -9.24
C PRO A 99 22.92 1.35 -7.87
N TRP A 100 22.45 2.60 -7.74
CA TRP A 100 21.90 3.11 -6.47
C TRP A 100 20.60 2.39 -6.07
N ALA A 101 19.87 1.80 -7.03
CA ALA A 101 18.63 1.08 -6.78
C ALA A 101 18.88 -0.35 -6.29
N GLU A 102 19.96 -0.98 -6.77
CA GLU A 102 20.41 -2.26 -6.24
C GLU A 102 20.77 -2.13 -4.75
N TRP A 103 21.45 -1.06 -4.35
CA TRP A 103 21.76 -0.82 -2.93
C TRP A 103 20.50 -0.67 -2.06
N ILE A 104 19.47 0.03 -2.55
CA ILE A 104 18.19 0.18 -1.84
C ILE A 104 17.45 -1.16 -1.74
N ALA A 105 17.45 -1.95 -2.82
CA ALA A 105 16.80 -3.26 -2.86
C ALA A 105 17.50 -4.30 -1.98
N ILE A 106 18.84 -4.26 -1.92
CA ILE A 106 19.60 -5.12 -1.00
C ILE A 106 19.28 -4.72 0.45
N LEU A 107 19.28 -3.44 0.77
CA LEU A 107 18.92 -2.95 2.12
C LEU A 107 17.49 -3.35 2.52
N SER A 108 16.53 -3.31 1.58
CA SER A 108 15.16 -3.74 1.85
C SER A 108 15.03 -5.25 2.01
N GLY A 109 15.80 -6.03 1.24
CA GLY A 109 15.83 -7.50 1.30
C GLY A 109 16.58 -8.07 2.52
N VAL A 110 17.60 -7.38 3.03
CA VAL A 110 18.37 -7.82 4.22
C VAL A 110 17.50 -7.87 5.47
N ILE A 111 16.44 -7.06 5.55
CA ILE A 111 15.45 -7.12 6.66
C ILE A 111 14.77 -8.49 6.74
N TYR A 112 14.75 -9.26 5.65
CA TYR A 112 14.10 -10.58 5.56
C TYR A 112 15.04 -11.78 5.82
N ILE A 113 16.33 -11.54 6.04
CA ILE A 113 17.30 -12.61 6.34
C ILE A 113 17.56 -12.58 7.86
N PRO A 114 17.02 -13.53 8.65
CA PRO A 114 17.29 -13.63 10.07
C PRO A 114 18.74 -14.01 10.38
#